data_AF-A0AAD1SJK2-F1
#
_entry.id   AF-A0AAD1SJK2-F1
#
_cell.length_a   1.000
_cell.length_b   1.000
_cell.length_c   1.000
_cell.angle_alpha   90.00
_cell.angle_beta   90.00
_cell.angle_gamma   90.00
#
_symmetry.space_group_name_H-M   'P 1'
#
loop_
_entity.id
_entity.type
_entity.pdbx_description
1 polymer ?
#
loop_
_entity_poly.entity_id
_entity_poly.type
_entity_poly.pdbx_seq_one_letter_code
_entity_poly.pdbx_strand_id
1 'polypeptide(L)'
;MSSSSLAENSKRNMNMALTYHSPISASPHMKIYSQNARGLNSPDKQRKLLEDLKRASADIVCLQETHFVKLRVPQFGTREYPMQFHAAHTFKVRGVSILIHKSLSFELLKLITDSQGRYLMILCTINDITYTIVNVYSPNSQQRNFLHKVLSKMNPIRTDLTMICRDLNHTLDHKLDTSLHISASRHLHLKPQCQSMTKLVLEFGLYDTWRALHPSDHSYTHYSQAHKTPGKAW
;
A
#
# COMPACT_ATOMS: atom_id res chain seq x y z
N MET A 1 -32.48 -3.11 19.64
CA MET A 1 -31.98 -3.92 18.53
C MET A 1 -31.85 -3.05 17.29
N SER A 2 -30.62 -2.72 16.86
CA SER A 2 -30.30 -2.72 15.44
C SER A 2 -28.81 -3.04 15.31
N SER A 3 -28.56 -4.30 15.00
CA SER A 3 -27.29 -5.00 14.95
C SER A 3 -26.58 -4.77 13.60
N SER A 4 -26.70 -3.58 13.02
CA SER A 4 -26.22 -3.28 11.65
C SER A 4 -24.97 -2.39 11.58
N SER A 5 -24.59 -1.69 12.65
CA SER A 5 -23.42 -0.78 12.65
C SER A 5 -22.08 -1.44 13.01
N LEU A 6 -22.11 -2.64 13.61
CA LEU A 6 -20.91 -3.38 14.00
C LEU A 6 -20.35 -4.26 12.86
N ALA A 7 -21.17 -4.61 11.87
CA ALA A 7 -20.78 -5.48 10.76
C ALA A 7 -20.02 -4.76 9.62
N GLU A 8 -20.14 -3.43 9.50
CA GLU A 8 -19.46 -2.66 8.44
C GLU A 8 -17.99 -2.36 8.74
N ASN A 9 -17.56 -2.41 10.01
CA ASN A 9 -16.17 -2.14 10.38
C ASN A 9 -15.25 -3.37 10.32
N SER A 10 -15.77 -4.58 10.08
CA SER A 10 -14.95 -5.81 10.12
C SER A 10 -14.32 -6.22 8.78
N LYS A 11 -14.54 -5.47 7.69
CA LYS A 11 -14.07 -5.82 6.33
C LYS A 11 -12.91 -4.97 5.80
N ARG A 12 -12.26 -4.14 6.64
CA ARG A 12 -11.22 -3.18 6.19
C ARG A 12 -9.77 -3.68 6.20
N ASN A 13 -9.53 -4.95 6.54
CA ASN A 13 -8.18 -5.51 6.58
C ASN A 13 -7.94 -6.45 5.40
N MET A 14 -7.70 -5.89 4.21
CA MET A 14 -7.09 -6.67 3.12
C MET A 14 -5.57 -6.54 3.24
N ASN A 15 -4.93 -7.63 3.63
CA ASN A 15 -3.48 -7.82 3.54
C ASN A 15 -3.05 -7.66 2.07
N MET A 16 -2.64 -6.47 1.66
CA MET A 16 -1.89 -6.29 0.41
C MET A 16 -0.39 -6.35 0.72
N ALA A 17 0.04 -7.58 0.98
CA ALA A 17 1.43 -7.98 1.13
C ALA A 17 1.80 -8.83 -0.09
N LEU A 18 2.81 -8.44 -0.86
CA LEU A 18 3.45 -9.36 -1.81
C LEU A 18 4.27 -10.36 -0.99
N THR A 19 3.92 -11.65 -0.98
CA THR A 19 4.74 -12.72 -0.40
C THR A 19 4.83 -13.89 -1.37
N TYR A 20 6.05 -14.38 -1.61
CA TYR A 20 6.36 -15.61 -2.35
C TYR A 20 6.83 -16.68 -1.37
N HIS A 21 6.53 -17.95 -1.64
CA HIS A 21 7.10 -19.12 -0.95
C HIS A 21 7.66 -20.09 -2.00
N SER A 22 8.92 -20.51 -1.80
CA SER A 22 9.42 -21.82 -2.23
C SER A 22 9.84 -22.57 -0.95
N PRO A 23 9.71 -23.91 -0.87
CA PRO A 23 9.55 -24.60 0.40
C PRO A 23 10.90 -24.76 1.10
N ILE A 24 11.15 -23.91 2.10
CA ILE A 24 12.21 -24.13 3.10
C ILE A 24 11.65 -23.78 4.49
N SER A 25 11.52 -24.81 5.31
CA SER A 25 11.48 -24.85 6.78
C SER A 25 10.90 -23.66 7.55
N ALA A 26 9.74 -23.88 8.19
CA ALA A 26 9.24 -23.26 9.44
C ALA A 26 9.72 -21.84 9.79
N SER A 27 9.63 -20.91 8.84
CA SER A 27 9.81 -19.48 9.09
C SER A 27 8.44 -18.85 9.35
N PRO A 28 8.27 -18.02 10.41
CA PRO A 28 7.00 -17.32 10.61
C PRO A 28 6.71 -16.46 9.37
N HIS A 29 5.50 -16.61 8.81
CA HIS A 29 5.05 -15.82 7.67
C HIS A 29 5.12 -14.32 8.02
N MET A 30 5.97 -13.57 7.31
CA MET A 30 6.07 -12.12 7.45
C MET A 30 4.78 -11.44 6.96
N LYS A 31 4.13 -10.66 7.81
CA LYS A 31 2.87 -9.98 7.53
C LYS A 31 3.09 -8.52 7.19
N ILE A 32 2.64 -8.13 6.00
CA ILE A 32 2.69 -6.73 5.55
C ILE A 32 1.29 -6.15 5.60
N TYR A 33 1.20 -4.97 6.19
CA TYR A 33 -0.02 -4.20 6.31
C TYR A 33 0.12 -2.93 5.48
N SER A 34 -0.80 -2.67 4.55
CA SER A 34 -0.81 -1.41 3.80
C SER A 34 -2.15 -0.71 3.92
N GLN A 35 -2.10 0.60 4.21
CA GLN A 35 -3.30 1.39 4.40
C GLN A 35 -3.08 2.87 4.09
N ASN A 36 -4.02 3.45 3.33
CA ASN A 36 -4.18 4.89 3.25
C ASN A 36 -4.82 5.40 4.56
N ALA A 37 -4.03 6.14 5.33
CA ALA A 37 -4.38 6.56 6.69
C ALA A 37 -5.23 7.83 6.75
N ARG A 38 -5.36 8.58 5.64
CA ARG A 38 -6.16 9.83 5.56
C ARG A 38 -5.85 10.81 6.70
N GLY A 39 -4.56 11.01 6.93
CA GLY A 39 -3.98 11.90 7.93
C GLY A 39 -3.82 11.27 9.32
N LEU A 40 -2.60 11.36 9.86
CA LEU A 40 -2.18 10.78 11.14
C LEU A 40 -1.68 11.84 12.14
N ASN A 41 -2.06 13.10 11.99
CA ASN A 41 -1.65 14.17 12.90
C ASN A 41 -2.39 14.15 14.26
N SER A 42 -3.47 13.37 14.41
CA SER A 42 -4.25 13.26 15.64
C SER A 42 -3.77 12.09 16.50
N PRO A 43 -3.50 12.29 17.81
CA PRO A 43 -3.15 11.20 18.73
C PRO A 43 -4.16 10.06 18.77
N ASP A 44 -5.47 10.35 18.70
CA ASP A 44 -6.52 9.33 18.71
C ASP A 44 -6.47 8.44 17.46
N LYS A 45 -6.22 9.03 16.29
CA LYS A 45 -6.02 8.26 15.05
C LYS A 45 -4.76 7.41 15.12
N GLN A 46 -3.68 7.93 15.69
CA GLN A 46 -2.44 7.17 15.88
C GLN A 46 -2.66 5.97 16.81
N ARG A 47 -3.34 6.17 17.95
CA ARG A 47 -3.68 5.08 18.89
C ARG A 47 -4.52 4.00 18.22
N LYS A 48 -5.57 4.39 17.49
CA LYS A 48 -6.41 3.45 16.75
C LYS A 48 -5.62 2.67 15.70
N LEU A 49 -4.76 3.34 14.95
CA LEU A 49 -3.88 2.68 13.99
C LEU A 49 -3.01 1.62 14.70
N LEU A 50 -2.36 1.96 15.82
CA LEU A 50 -1.53 1.01 16.56
C LEU A 50 -2.32 -0.21 17.07
N GLU A 51 -3.56 -0.02 17.53
CA GLU A 51 -4.46 -1.11 17.91
C GLU A 51 -4.79 -2.03 16.71
N ASP A 52 -5.07 -1.43 15.54
CA ASP A 52 -5.35 -2.17 14.31
C ASP A 52 -4.13 -2.96 13.85
N LEU A 53 -2.94 -2.35 13.89
CA LEU A 53 -1.67 -3.00 13.55
C LEU A 53 -1.34 -4.17 14.51
N LYS A 54 -1.59 -3.99 15.81
CA LYS A 54 -1.43 -5.05 16.81
C LYS A 54 -2.37 -6.22 16.54
N ARG A 55 -3.63 -5.95 16.22
CA ARG A 55 -4.63 -6.98 15.89
C ARG A 55 -4.28 -7.74 14.61
N ALA A 56 -3.70 -7.05 13.62
CA ALA A 56 -3.21 -7.67 12.39
C ALA A 56 -1.91 -8.47 12.60
N SER A 57 -1.20 -8.24 13.70
CA SER A 57 0.17 -8.73 13.93
C SER A 57 1.08 -8.32 12.77
N ALA A 58 1.04 -7.04 12.39
CA ALA A 58 1.78 -6.53 11.25
C ALA A 58 3.28 -6.44 11.56
N ASP A 59 4.12 -7.03 10.69
CA ASP A 59 5.58 -6.95 10.80
C ASP A 59 6.13 -5.74 10.03
N ILE A 60 5.54 -5.46 8.86
CA ILE A 60 5.90 -4.32 8.01
C ILE A 60 4.64 -3.52 7.72
N VAL A 61 4.70 -2.20 7.88
CA VAL A 61 3.54 -1.33 7.72
C VAL A 61 3.82 -0.26 6.68
N CYS A 62 3.03 -0.21 5.63
CA CYS A 62 3.08 0.77 4.55
C CYS A 62 1.88 1.72 4.63
N LEU A 63 2.10 2.96 5.08
CA LEU A 63 1.05 3.96 5.22
C LEU A 63 1.08 4.99 4.08
N GLN A 64 -0.07 5.34 3.53
CA GLN A 64 -0.24 6.46 2.59
C GLN A 64 -1.10 7.58 3.21
N GLU A 65 -1.03 8.78 2.63
CA GLU A 65 -1.69 10.00 3.14
C GLU A 65 -1.43 10.24 4.64
N THR A 66 -0.19 10.11 5.09
CA THR A 66 0.13 10.34 6.52
C THR A 66 -0.11 11.80 6.94
N HIS A 67 -0.01 12.74 5.99
CA HIS A 67 -0.16 14.19 6.18
C HIS A 67 0.83 14.78 7.19
N PHE A 68 1.95 14.10 7.44
CA PHE A 68 3.04 14.67 8.22
C PHE A 68 3.67 15.84 7.47
N VAL A 69 4.16 16.81 8.22
CA VAL A 69 4.96 17.91 7.68
C VAL A 69 6.42 17.50 7.77
N LYS A 70 7.19 17.65 6.69
CA LYS A 70 8.59 17.21 6.59
C LYS A 70 9.49 17.59 7.79
N LEU A 71 9.26 18.76 8.40
CA LEU A 71 10.02 19.25 9.56
C LEU A 71 9.38 18.94 10.92
N ARG A 72 8.21 18.28 10.94
CA ARG A 72 7.43 17.96 12.15
C ARG A 72 6.81 16.58 12.04
N VAL A 73 7.62 15.59 11.64
CA VAL A 73 7.16 14.20 11.61
C VAL A 73 7.01 13.73 13.06
N PRO A 74 5.81 13.27 13.47
CA PRO A 74 5.59 12.80 14.84
C PRO A 74 6.31 11.48 15.07
N GLN A 75 6.87 11.30 16.27
CA GLN A 75 7.40 10.02 16.73
C GLN A 75 6.26 9.17 17.34
N PHE A 76 5.32 8.71 16.51
CA PHE A 76 4.21 7.87 16.99
C PHE A 76 4.57 6.38 16.87
N GLY A 77 4.15 5.55 17.83
CA GLY A 77 4.32 4.10 17.73
C GLY A 77 5.75 3.55 17.87
N THR A 78 6.66 4.29 18.51
CA THR A 78 8.10 4.01 18.51
C THR A 78 8.52 2.72 19.22
N ARG A 79 7.73 2.18 20.16
CA ARG A 79 8.13 0.99 20.93
C ARG A 79 8.00 -0.31 20.13
N GLU A 80 6.89 -0.50 19.44
CA GLU A 80 6.64 -1.68 18.61
C GLU A 80 7.26 -1.53 17.23
N TYR A 81 7.35 -0.30 16.73
CA TYR A 81 7.94 0.02 15.43
C TYR A 81 9.07 1.05 15.57
N PRO A 82 10.26 0.64 16.04
CA PRO A 82 11.36 1.57 16.27
C PRO A 82 11.98 2.12 14.97
N MET A 83 11.93 1.36 13.88
CA MET A 83 12.43 1.79 12.58
C MET A 83 11.28 2.34 11.75
N GLN A 84 11.36 3.64 11.47
CA GLN A 84 10.33 4.35 10.72
C GLN A 84 10.98 5.21 9.65
N PHE A 85 10.47 5.10 8.43
CA PHE A 85 10.93 5.84 7.27
C PHE A 85 9.79 6.65 6.72
N HIS A 86 10.05 7.91 6.34
CA HIS A 86 9.02 8.82 5.91
C HIS A 86 9.45 9.59 4.66
N ALA A 87 8.53 9.73 3.71
CA ALA A 87 8.59 10.75 2.68
C ALA A 87 7.39 11.66 2.89
N ALA A 88 7.62 12.92 3.25
CA ALA A 88 6.59 13.87 3.65
C ALA A 88 6.71 15.19 2.87
N HIS A 89 5.57 15.84 2.64
CA HIS A 89 5.51 17.14 1.98
C HIS A 89 5.80 18.28 2.97
N THR A 90 6.10 19.47 2.45
CA THR A 90 6.22 20.71 3.25
C THR A 90 4.89 21.16 3.85
N PHE A 91 3.77 20.66 3.33
CA PHE A 91 2.41 20.96 3.78
C PHE A 91 1.75 19.69 4.30
N LYS A 92 0.64 19.82 5.03
CA LYS A 92 -0.15 18.69 5.57
C LYS A 92 -0.96 17.97 4.48
N VAL A 93 -0.27 17.43 3.48
CA VAL A 93 -0.83 16.74 2.32
C VAL A 93 0.05 15.55 1.97
N ARG A 94 -0.56 14.49 1.40
CA ARG A 94 0.16 13.29 0.94
C ARG A 94 1.01 12.68 2.07
N GLY A 95 2.16 12.11 1.73
CA GLY A 95 3.07 11.52 2.67
C GLY A 95 2.90 10.01 2.74
N VAL A 96 4.02 9.32 2.70
CA VAL A 96 4.08 7.87 2.83
C VAL A 96 5.04 7.49 3.93
N SER A 97 4.80 6.36 4.58
CA SER A 97 5.69 5.85 5.63
C SER A 97 5.82 4.34 5.59
N ILE A 98 7.01 3.85 5.94
CA ILE A 98 7.28 2.43 6.15
C ILE A 98 7.70 2.27 7.61
N LEU A 99 7.02 1.39 8.35
CA LEU A 99 7.34 1.07 9.74
C LEU A 99 7.71 -0.40 9.82
N ILE A 100 8.78 -0.72 10.55
CA ILE A 100 9.27 -2.09 10.73
C ILE A 100 9.12 -2.47 12.20
N HIS A 101 8.46 -3.60 12.44
CA HIS A 101 8.23 -4.12 13.78
C HIS A 101 9.54 -4.59 14.41
N LYS A 102 9.70 -4.36 15.71
CA LYS A 102 10.93 -4.69 16.47
C LYS A 102 11.31 -6.17 16.50
N SER A 103 10.41 -7.08 16.13
CA SER A 103 10.69 -8.52 16.09
C SER A 103 11.51 -8.93 14.87
N LEU A 104 11.61 -8.07 13.86
CA LEU A 104 12.40 -8.33 12.66
C LEU A 104 13.86 -7.90 12.90
N SER A 105 14.81 -8.78 12.59
CA SER A 105 16.22 -8.38 12.46
C SER A 105 16.36 -7.58 11.17
N PHE A 106 16.38 -6.26 11.29
CA PHE A 106 16.30 -5.34 10.16
C PHE A 106 17.58 -4.50 10.02
N GLU A 107 18.12 -4.44 8.81
CA GLU A 107 19.19 -3.51 8.44
C GLU A 107 18.79 -2.70 7.21
N LEU A 108 18.94 -1.38 7.27
CA LEU A 108 18.73 -0.51 6.11
C LEU A 108 20.00 -0.43 5.27
N LEU A 109 19.92 -0.85 4.00
CA LEU A 109 21.02 -0.74 3.04
C LEU A 109 20.92 0.53 2.19
N LYS A 110 19.70 0.94 1.80
CA LYS A 110 19.47 2.14 1.00
C LYS A 110 18.08 2.70 1.22
N LEU A 111 17.99 4.03 1.26
CA LEU A 111 16.74 4.78 1.39
C LEU A 111 16.59 5.75 0.22
N ILE A 112 15.44 5.70 -0.46
CA ILE A 112 15.07 6.65 -1.52
C ILE A 112 13.72 7.26 -1.15
N THR A 113 13.68 8.58 -1.00
CA THR A 113 12.47 9.33 -0.65
C THR A 113 12.05 10.26 -1.78
N ASP A 114 10.74 10.44 -1.93
CA ASP A 114 10.17 11.47 -2.79
C ASP A 114 9.99 12.79 -2.04
N SER A 115 10.42 13.90 -2.66
CA SER A 115 10.26 15.24 -2.09
C SER A 115 8.80 15.69 -2.01
N GLN A 116 7.92 15.09 -2.82
CA GLN A 116 6.48 15.38 -2.84
C GLN A 116 5.67 14.46 -1.91
N GLY A 117 6.32 13.54 -1.19
CA GLY A 117 5.68 12.59 -0.29
C GLY A 117 4.80 11.55 -0.99
N ARG A 118 5.12 11.19 -2.23
CA ARG A 118 4.35 10.24 -3.07
C ARG A 118 4.95 8.83 -3.09
N TYR A 119 6.25 8.67 -2.84
CA TYR A 119 6.84 7.35 -2.72
C TYR A 119 8.01 7.32 -1.73
N LEU A 120 8.29 6.12 -1.25
CA LEU A 120 9.37 5.78 -0.35
C LEU A 120 9.85 4.37 -0.71
N MET A 121 11.14 4.21 -0.94
CA MET A 121 11.76 2.92 -1.26
C MET A 121 12.87 2.63 -0.27
N ILE A 122 12.91 1.40 0.21
CA ILE A 122 14.03 0.91 1.00
C ILE A 122 14.58 -0.37 0.38
N LEU A 123 15.90 -0.47 0.32
CA LEU A 123 16.63 -1.73 0.20
C LEU A 123 17.09 -2.09 1.61
N CYS A 124 16.76 -3.28 2.08
CA CYS A 124 17.06 -3.70 3.44
C CYS A 124 17.35 -5.19 3.52
N THR A 125 18.02 -5.63 4.58
CA THR A 125 18.03 -7.03 4.97
C THR A 125 17.01 -7.24 6.09
N ILE A 126 16.27 -8.34 6.01
CA ILE A 126 15.38 -8.82 7.06
C ILE A 126 15.71 -10.29 7.30
N ASN A 127 16.22 -10.62 8.50
CA ASN A 127 16.71 -11.95 8.84
C ASN A 127 17.68 -12.49 7.76
N ASP A 128 18.70 -11.68 7.42
CA ASP A 128 19.74 -11.97 6.42
C ASP A 128 19.28 -12.14 4.97
N ILE A 129 17.99 -11.88 4.68
CA ILE A 129 17.43 -11.91 3.34
C ILE A 129 17.22 -10.47 2.84
N THR A 130 17.68 -10.17 1.62
CA THR A 130 17.60 -8.81 1.06
C THR A 130 16.30 -8.55 0.31
N TYR A 131 15.57 -7.52 0.74
CA TYR A 131 14.29 -7.09 0.18
C TYR A 131 14.37 -5.68 -0.41
N THR A 132 13.60 -5.45 -1.46
CA THR A 132 13.22 -4.10 -1.90
C THR A 132 11.78 -3.85 -1.48
N ILE A 133 11.54 -2.82 -0.65
CA ILE A 133 10.19 -2.43 -0.22
C ILE A 133 9.87 -1.04 -0.73
N VAL A 134 8.78 -0.92 -1.47
CA VAL A 134 8.30 0.32 -2.07
C VAL A 134 6.92 0.62 -1.53
N ASN A 135 6.73 1.83 -1.01
CA ASN A 135 5.43 2.37 -0.65
C ASN A 135 5.08 3.54 -1.59
N VAL A 136 3.94 3.47 -2.27
CA VAL A 136 3.53 4.41 -3.32
C VAL A 136 2.14 4.99 -3.03
N TYR A 137 1.99 6.29 -3.22
CA TYR A 137 0.73 7.00 -3.29
C TYR A 137 0.65 7.80 -4.58
N SER A 138 -0.19 7.36 -5.51
CA SER A 138 -0.31 7.91 -6.86
C SER A 138 -1.12 9.21 -6.88
N PRO A 139 -0.80 10.16 -7.79
CA PRO A 139 -1.69 11.27 -8.10
C PRO A 139 -3.02 10.78 -8.72
N ASN A 140 -4.02 11.67 -8.74
CA ASN A 140 -5.34 11.39 -9.35
C ASN A 140 -5.33 11.45 -10.89
N SER A 141 -4.22 11.88 -11.49
CA SER A 141 -4.04 12.01 -12.93
C SER A 141 -2.67 11.50 -13.35
N GLN A 142 -2.56 11.02 -14.60
CA GLN A 142 -1.32 10.48 -15.16
C GLN A 142 -0.71 9.31 -14.35
N GLN A 143 -1.56 8.49 -13.72
CA GLN A 143 -1.18 7.38 -12.84
C GLN A 143 -0.18 6.43 -13.52
N ARG A 144 -0.40 6.08 -14.79
CA ARG A 144 0.51 5.21 -15.56
C ARG A 144 1.91 5.79 -15.66
N ASN A 145 2.02 7.05 -16.07
CA ASN A 145 3.31 7.71 -16.26
C ASN A 145 4.04 7.88 -14.93
N PHE A 146 3.28 8.17 -13.86
CA PHE A 146 3.83 8.23 -12.52
C PHE A 146 4.35 6.85 -12.07
N LEU A 147 3.56 5.79 -12.22
CA LEU A 147 3.99 4.44 -11.84
C LEU A 147 5.22 4.00 -12.65
N HIS A 148 5.26 4.23 -13.96
CA HIS A 148 6.44 3.92 -14.77
C HIS A 148 7.69 4.62 -14.21
N LYS A 149 7.61 5.91 -13.90
CA LYS A 149 8.74 6.65 -13.29
C LYS A 149 9.19 6.04 -11.96
N VAL A 150 8.25 5.66 -11.10
CA VAL A 150 8.53 5.00 -9.81
C VAL A 150 9.22 3.67 -10.04
N LEU A 151 8.71 2.83 -10.94
CA LEU A 151 9.28 1.52 -11.25
C LEU A 151 10.68 1.65 -11.88
N SER A 152 10.87 2.58 -12.81
CA SER A 152 12.21 2.87 -13.37
C SER A 152 13.20 3.34 -12.30
N LYS A 153 12.76 4.12 -11.31
CA LYS A 153 13.60 4.57 -10.19
C LYS A 153 13.94 3.44 -9.21
N MET A 154 13.06 2.45 -9.08
CA MET A 154 13.25 1.25 -8.26
C MET A 154 14.22 0.26 -8.90
N ASN A 155 14.21 0.10 -10.23
CA ASN A 155 15.00 -0.92 -10.93
C ASN A 155 16.48 -1.03 -10.49
N PRO A 156 17.24 0.07 -10.29
CA PRO A 156 18.64 -0.02 -9.87
C PRO A 156 18.87 -0.59 -8.46
N ILE A 157 17.84 -0.69 -7.63
CA ILE A 157 17.92 -1.23 -6.26
C ILE A 157 17.05 -2.48 -6.08
N ARG A 158 16.49 -2.99 -7.17
CA ARG A 158 15.54 -4.09 -7.15
C ARG A 158 16.25 -5.41 -6.83
N THR A 159 15.67 -6.18 -5.93
CA THR A 159 16.00 -7.59 -5.69
C THR A 159 14.90 -8.51 -6.20
N ASP A 160 15.15 -9.82 -6.22
CA ASP A 160 14.13 -10.82 -6.53
C ASP A 160 12.96 -10.76 -5.52
N LEU A 161 13.22 -10.30 -4.30
CA LEU A 161 12.24 -10.13 -3.23
C LEU A 161 11.78 -8.67 -3.14
N THR A 162 11.07 -8.24 -4.19
CA THR A 162 10.51 -6.89 -4.28
C THR A 162 9.04 -6.84 -3.89
N MET A 163 8.69 -5.94 -2.99
CA MET A 163 7.36 -5.71 -2.47
C MET A 163 6.94 -4.26 -2.72
N ILE A 164 5.77 -4.06 -3.34
CA ILE A 164 5.23 -2.74 -3.63
C ILE A 164 3.84 -2.60 -3.00
N CYS A 165 3.80 -1.92 -1.86
CA CYS A 165 2.60 -1.39 -1.24
C CYS A 165 2.15 -0.14 -2.00
N ARG A 166 0.88 -0.03 -2.35
CA ARG A 166 0.42 1.09 -3.16
C ARG A 166 -1.02 1.52 -2.85
N ASP A 167 -1.28 2.78 -3.16
CA ASP A 167 -2.60 3.34 -3.46
C ASP A 167 -2.46 4.15 -4.76
N LEU A 168 -2.93 3.58 -5.84
CA LEU A 168 -2.83 4.02 -7.21
C LEU A 168 -3.95 4.99 -7.57
N ASN A 169 -5.00 5.12 -6.74
CA ASN A 169 -6.24 5.79 -7.12
C ASN A 169 -6.73 5.35 -8.52
N HIS A 170 -6.49 4.08 -8.89
CA HIS A 170 -6.85 3.51 -10.17
C HIS A 170 -7.21 2.04 -10.00
N THR A 171 -8.10 1.57 -10.87
CA THR A 171 -8.59 0.21 -10.87
C THR A 171 -7.82 -0.64 -11.89
N LEU A 172 -7.50 -1.90 -11.59
CA LEU A 172 -6.80 -2.81 -12.51
C LEU A 172 -7.76 -3.66 -13.34
N ASP A 173 -8.94 -4.00 -12.82
CA ASP A 173 -10.06 -4.57 -13.57
C ASP A 173 -11.39 -3.94 -13.13
N HIS A 174 -11.96 -3.05 -13.94
CA HIS A 174 -13.22 -2.38 -13.58
C HIS A 174 -14.40 -3.32 -13.31
N LYS A 175 -14.47 -4.49 -13.94
CA LYS A 175 -15.57 -5.43 -13.73
C LYS A 175 -15.48 -6.10 -12.36
N LEU A 176 -14.27 -6.46 -11.94
CA LEU A 176 -14.06 -7.21 -10.70
C LEU A 176 -13.84 -6.29 -9.49
N ASP A 177 -13.21 -5.14 -9.72
CA ASP A 177 -12.75 -4.24 -8.65
C ASP A 177 -13.68 -3.04 -8.42
N THR A 178 -14.77 -2.89 -9.16
CA THR A 178 -15.79 -1.87 -8.87
C THR A 178 -17.18 -2.48 -8.79
N SER A 179 -18.01 -1.96 -7.88
CA SER A 179 -19.43 -2.32 -7.78
C SER A 179 -20.31 -1.50 -8.72
N LEU A 180 -19.73 -0.49 -9.38
CA LEU A 180 -20.46 0.39 -10.28
C LEU A 180 -20.84 -0.37 -11.55
N HIS A 181 -22.14 -0.50 -11.79
CA HIS A 181 -22.65 -0.71 -13.14
C HIS A 181 -22.34 0.53 -13.98
N ILE A 182 -21.16 0.53 -14.60
CA ILE A 182 -20.76 1.57 -15.54
C ILE A 182 -21.46 1.35 -16.89
N SER A 183 -21.84 2.44 -17.54
CA SER A 183 -22.38 2.37 -18.90
C SER A 183 -21.37 1.71 -19.85
N ALA A 184 -21.86 1.04 -20.90
CA ALA A 184 -21.01 0.38 -21.89
C ALA A 184 -19.96 1.35 -22.50
N SER A 185 -20.36 2.60 -22.72
CA SER A 185 -19.47 3.68 -23.20
C SER A 185 -18.35 4.01 -22.21
N ARG A 186 -18.66 4.15 -20.91
CA ARG A 186 -17.65 4.39 -19.87
C ARG A 186 -16.73 3.17 -19.70
N HIS A 187 -17.27 1.96 -19.77
CA HIS A 187 -16.47 0.73 -19.75
C HIS A 187 -15.49 0.66 -20.92
N LEU A 188 -15.93 1.00 -22.14
CA LEU A 188 -15.07 1.03 -23.32
C LEU A 188 -13.90 2.00 -23.19
N HIS A 189 -14.11 3.14 -22.52
CA HIS A 189 -13.06 4.13 -22.28
C HIS A 189 -12.07 3.72 -21.20
N LEU A 190 -12.53 3.04 -20.14
CA LEU A 190 -11.71 2.70 -18.98
C LEU A 190 -10.91 1.39 -19.17
N LYS A 191 -11.47 0.41 -19.90
CA LYS A 191 -10.83 -0.89 -20.13
C LYS A 191 -9.41 -0.78 -20.70
N PRO A 192 -9.13 0.06 -21.72
CA PRO A 192 -7.78 0.23 -22.23
C PRO A 192 -6.79 0.79 -21.19
N GLN A 193 -7.26 1.66 -20.29
CA GLN A 193 -6.42 2.25 -19.23
C GLN A 193 -5.99 1.19 -18.21
N CYS A 194 -6.94 0.36 -17.78
CA CYS A 194 -6.69 -0.79 -16.90
C CYS A 194 -5.73 -1.82 -17.52
N GLN A 195 -5.98 -2.18 -18.78
CA GLN A 195 -5.12 -3.11 -19.53
C GLN A 195 -3.71 -2.55 -19.70
N SER A 196 -3.62 -1.26 -20.01
CA SER A 196 -2.35 -0.55 -20.08
C SER A 196 -1.62 -0.65 -18.74
N MET A 197 -2.24 -0.26 -17.62
CA MET A 197 -1.63 -0.35 -16.29
C MET A 197 -1.15 -1.77 -15.96
N THR A 198 -1.98 -2.78 -16.21
CA THR A 198 -1.64 -4.20 -16.01
C THR A 198 -0.42 -4.59 -16.84
N LYS A 199 -0.39 -4.19 -18.12
CA LYS A 199 0.76 -4.45 -18.99
C LYS A 199 2.04 -3.83 -18.45
N LEU A 200 1.99 -2.60 -17.92
CA LEU A 200 3.16 -1.96 -17.30
C LEU A 200 3.66 -2.76 -16.09
N VAL A 201 2.76 -3.24 -15.23
CA VAL A 201 3.15 -4.06 -14.07
C VAL A 201 3.85 -5.35 -14.54
N LEU A 202 3.30 -6.01 -15.56
CA LEU A 202 3.88 -7.23 -16.15
C LEU A 202 5.21 -6.97 -16.89
N GLU A 203 5.37 -5.85 -17.58
CA GLU A 203 6.62 -5.44 -18.26
C GLU A 203 7.78 -5.32 -17.26
N PHE A 204 7.48 -4.97 -16.01
CA PHE A 204 8.45 -4.97 -14.92
C PHE A 204 8.50 -6.33 -14.19
N GLY A 205 7.93 -7.41 -14.71
CA GLY A 205 7.96 -8.73 -14.05
C GLY A 205 7.32 -8.73 -12.66
N LEU A 206 6.34 -7.86 -12.44
CA LEU A 206 5.55 -7.80 -11.22
C LEU A 206 4.16 -8.37 -11.52
N TYR A 207 3.47 -8.80 -10.49
CA TYR A 207 2.08 -9.21 -10.57
C TYR A 207 1.31 -8.76 -9.33
N ASP A 208 0.00 -8.86 -9.40
CA ASP A 208 -0.90 -8.53 -8.31
C ASP A 208 -1.13 -9.78 -7.44
N THR A 209 -0.56 -9.80 -6.24
CA THR A 209 -0.68 -10.93 -5.31
C THR A 209 -2.12 -11.18 -4.91
N TRP A 210 -2.91 -10.13 -4.69
CA TRP A 210 -4.29 -10.35 -4.26
C TRP A 210 -5.09 -10.99 -5.38
N ARG A 211 -4.98 -10.49 -6.62
CA ARG A 211 -5.72 -11.06 -7.75
C ARG A 211 -5.20 -12.46 -8.11
N ALA A 212 -3.92 -12.76 -7.90
CA ALA A 212 -3.37 -14.10 -8.08
C ALA A 212 -3.97 -15.11 -7.08
N LEU A 213 -4.18 -14.70 -5.83
CA LEU A 213 -4.80 -15.54 -4.79
C LEU A 213 -6.33 -15.56 -4.87
N HIS A 214 -6.94 -14.51 -5.41
CA HIS A 214 -8.39 -14.32 -5.51
C HIS A 214 -8.82 -13.95 -6.94
N PRO A 215 -8.71 -14.87 -7.92
CA PRO A 215 -8.88 -14.54 -9.33
C PRO A 215 -10.24 -13.94 -9.67
N SER A 216 -11.31 -14.47 -9.07
CA SER A 216 -12.71 -14.10 -9.37
C SER A 216 -13.39 -13.26 -8.29
N ASP A 217 -12.74 -13.00 -7.15
CA ASP A 217 -13.42 -12.39 -6.03
C ASP A 217 -13.66 -10.89 -6.27
N HIS A 218 -14.80 -10.43 -5.76
CA HIS A 218 -15.16 -9.01 -5.67
C HIS A 218 -14.87 -8.52 -4.26
N SER A 219 -13.84 -7.69 -4.10
CA SER A 219 -13.51 -7.05 -2.83
C SER A 219 -12.99 -5.63 -3.05
N TYR A 220 -13.26 -4.75 -2.09
CA TYR A 220 -13.11 -3.30 -2.24
C TYR A 220 -12.32 -2.69 -1.08
N THR A 221 -11.46 -1.71 -1.37
CA THR A 221 -10.58 -1.03 -0.41
C THR A 221 -10.99 0.42 -0.15
N HIS A 222 -11.90 0.97 -0.96
CA HIS A 222 -12.36 2.35 -0.89
C HIS A 222 -13.89 2.46 -1.07
N TYR A 223 -14.49 3.48 -0.46
CA TYR A 223 -15.88 3.85 -0.71
C TYR A 223 -15.94 5.31 -1.16
N SER A 224 -16.41 5.56 -2.38
CA SER A 224 -16.57 6.90 -2.91
C SER A 224 -17.87 7.50 -2.39
N GLN A 225 -17.76 8.56 -1.59
CA GLN A 225 -18.95 9.29 -1.10
C GLN A 225 -19.70 10.01 -2.23
N ALA A 226 -18.96 10.55 -3.20
CA ALA A 226 -19.55 11.28 -4.33
C ALA A 226 -20.39 10.37 -5.23
N HIS A 227 -19.99 9.10 -5.39
CA HIS A 227 -20.68 8.14 -6.25
C HIS A 227 -21.52 7.11 -5.47
N LYS A 228 -21.43 7.13 -4.13
CA LYS A 228 -22.08 6.16 -3.21
C LYS A 228 -21.79 4.70 -3.57
N THR A 229 -20.56 4.40 -3.96
CA THR A 229 -20.17 3.06 -4.41
C THR A 229 -18.81 2.61 -3.88
N PRO A 230 -18.69 1.34 -3.44
CA PRO A 230 -17.41 0.74 -3.13
C PRO A 230 -16.61 0.41 -4.40
N GLY A 231 -15.29 0.54 -4.30
CA GLY A 231 -14.34 0.19 -5.34
C GLY A 231 -12.97 -0.16 -4.75
N LYS A 232 -12.13 -0.80 -5.54
CA LYS A 232 -10.75 -1.07 -5.18
C LYS A 232 -9.86 0.04 -5.72
N ALA A 233 -9.30 0.80 -4.78
CA ALA A 233 -8.11 1.60 -5.04
C ALA A 233 -6.92 0.67 -4.77
N TRP A 234 -6.23 0.30 -5.84
CA TRP A 234 -5.12 -0.64 -5.82
C TRP A 234 -3.87 -0.06 -5.23
#